data_AF-A0A377ZD45-F1
#
_entry.id   AF-A0A377ZD45-F1
#
_cell.length_a   1.000
_cell.length_b   1.000
_cell.length_c   1.000
_cell.angle_alpha   90.00
_cell.angle_beta   90.00
_cell.angle_gamma   90.00
#
_symmetry.space_group_name_H-M   'P 1'
#
loop_
_entity.id
_entity.type
_entity.pdbx_description
1 polymer ?
#
loop_
_entity_poly.entity_id
_entity_poly.type
_entity_poly.pdbx_seq_one_letter_code
_entity_poly.pdbx_strand_id
1 'polypeptide(L)' 'MTVQELSRDGFAALASTIEILAAAERLDAHKNAVTLRVAALKEQA' A
#
# COMPACT_ATOMS: atom_id res chain seq x y z
N MET A 1 -13.27 -15.85 -11.13
CA MET A 1 -12.28 -15.70 -10.04
C MET A 1 -11.13 -14.87 -10.58
N THR A 2 -10.71 -13.82 -9.88
CA THR A 2 -9.52 -13.03 -10.23
C THR A 2 -8.34 -13.43 -9.34
N VAL A 3 -7.11 -13.13 -9.78
CA VAL A 3 -5.87 -13.34 -9.03
C VAL A 3 -5.08 -12.03 -9.05
N GLN A 4 -4.37 -11.73 -7.97
CA GLN A 4 -3.54 -10.54 -7.87
C GLN A 4 -2.29 -10.86 -7.04
N GLU A 5 -1.13 -10.50 -7.59
CA GLU A 5 0.18 -10.58 -6.93
C GLU A 5 0.97 -9.33 -7.33
N LEU A 6 1.56 -8.61 -6.36
CA LEU A 6 2.41 -7.45 -6.62
C LEU A 6 3.83 -7.78 -6.16
N SER A 7 4.81 -7.47 -7.00
CA SER A 7 6.20 -7.42 -6.56
C SER A 7 6.41 -6.32 -5.52
N ARG A 8 7.55 -6.35 -4.80
CA ARG A 8 7.92 -5.29 -3.84
C ARG A 8 7.89 -3.90 -4.51
N ASP A 9 8.52 -3.80 -5.68
CA ASP A 9 8.58 -2.55 -6.45
C ASP A 9 7.22 -2.14 -7.01
N GLY A 10 6.43 -3.11 -7.50
CA GLY A 10 5.08 -2.86 -8.01
C GLY A 10 4.14 -2.35 -6.91
N PHE A 11 4.24 -2.92 -5.70
CA PHE A 11 3.51 -2.44 -4.54
C PHE A 11 3.97 -1.03 -4.14
N ALA A 12 5.28 -0.77 -4.06
CA ALA A 12 5.80 0.54 -3.72
C ALA A 12 5.36 1.63 -4.71
N ALA A 13 5.31 1.32 -6.00
CA ALA A 13 4.84 2.21 -7.05
C ALA A 13 3.34 2.56 -6.94
N LEU A 14 2.50 1.63 -6.46
CA LEU A 14 1.06 1.84 -6.30
C LEU A 14 0.66 2.37 -4.91
N ALA A 15 1.52 2.25 -3.91
CA ALA A 15 1.21 2.54 -2.51
C ALA A 15 0.63 3.95 -2.31
N SER A 16 1.24 4.97 -2.90
CA SER A 16 0.76 6.36 -2.77
C SER A 16 -0.67 6.54 -3.29
N THR A 17 -1.03 5.90 -4.40
CA THR A 17 -2.38 5.96 -4.96
C THR A 17 -3.39 5.34 -4.00
N ILE A 18 -3.07 4.18 -3.42
CA ILE A 18 -3.96 3.47 -2.50
C ILE A 18 -4.16 4.29 -1.21
N GLU A 19 -3.10 4.87 -0.65
CA GLU A 19 -3.20 5.70 0.55
C GLU A 19 -4.05 6.96 0.32
N ILE A 20 -3.92 7.61 -0.84
CA ILE A 20 -4.72 8.80 -1.20
C ILE A 20 -6.21 8.43 -1.28
N LEU A 21 -6.55 7.34 -1.95
CA LEU A 21 -7.93 6.88 -2.10
C LEU A 21 -8.52 6.48 -0.74
N ALA A 22 -7.80 5.68 0.05
CA ALA A 22 -8.25 5.26 1.37
C ALA A 22 -8.43 6.46 2.33
N ALA A 23 -7.56 7.47 2.25
CA ALA A 23 -7.71 8.71 3.01
C ALA A 23 -8.96 9.50 2.59
N ALA A 24 -9.22 9.62 1.28
CA ALA A 24 -10.40 10.31 0.77
C ALA A 24 -11.71 9.64 1.22
N GLU A 25 -11.70 8.31 1.37
CA GLU A 25 -12.84 7.53 1.85
C GLU A 25 -12.91 7.42 3.39
N ARG A 26 -11.98 8.05 4.12
CA ARG A 26 -11.86 7.96 5.59
C ARG A 26 -11.70 6.51 6.09
N LEU A 27 -11.05 5.67 5.30
CA LEU A 27 -10.77 4.28 5.61
C LEU A 27 -9.36 4.13 6.21
N ASP A 28 -9.18 4.62 7.44
CA ASP A 28 -7.86 4.69 8.08
C ASP A 28 -7.16 3.33 8.18
N ALA A 29 -7.91 2.25 8.48
CA ALA A 29 -7.34 0.91 8.55
C ALA A 29 -6.76 0.44 7.19
N HIS A 30 -7.42 0.79 6.08
CA HIS A 30 -6.97 0.44 4.73
C HIS A 30 -5.70 1.22 4.38
N LYS A 31 -5.66 2.52 4.68
CA LYS A 31 -4.46 3.35 4.54
C LYS A 31 -3.29 2.79 5.37
N ASN A 32 -3.54 2.52 6.65
CA ASN A 32 -2.51 2.04 7.57
C ASN A 32 -1.93 0.68 7.16
N ALA A 33 -2.73 -0.20 6.56
CA ALA A 33 -2.24 -1.46 6.02
C ALA A 33 -1.19 -1.26 4.91
N VAL A 34 -1.34 -0.23 4.08
CA VAL A 34 -0.35 0.14 3.06
C VAL A 34 0.88 0.77 3.71
N THR A 35 0.68 1.75 4.60
CA THR A 35 1.77 2.47 5.28
C THR A 35 2.71 1.53 6.02
N LEU A 36 2.17 0.53 6.73
CA LEU A 36 2.98 -0.47 7.46
C LEU A 36 3.91 -1.25 6.52
N ARG A 37 3.41 -1.64 5.34
CA ARG A 37 4.21 -2.39 4.36
C ARG A 37 5.26 -1.52 3.68
N VAL A 38 4.93 -0.25 3.39
CA VAL A 38 5.90 0.72 2.87
C VAL A 38 7.02 0.97 3.88
N ALA A 39 6.70 1.12 5.17
CA ALA A 39 7.70 1.27 6.22
C ALA A 39 8.63 0.05 6.29
N ALA A 40 8.06 -1.16 6.29
CA ALA A 40 8.84 -2.39 6.30
C ALA A 40 9.75 -2.56 5.07
N LEU A 41 9.35 -2.09 3.88
CA LEU A 41 10.20 -2.09 2.69
C LEU A 41 11.37 -1.12 2.81
N LYS A 42 11.16 0.06 3.44
CA LYS A 42 12.21 1.06 3.67
C LYS A 42 13.25 0.59 4.69
N GLU A 43 12.84 -0.16 5.71
CA GLU A 43 13.76 -0.73 6.72
C GLU A 43 14.65 -1.85 6.16
N GLN A 44 14.25 -2.46 5.04
CA GLN A 44 15.00 -3.56 4.39
C GLN A 44 15.95 -3.08 3.28
N ALA A 45 15.95 -1.77 2.97
CA ALA A 45 16.82 -1.15 1.97
C ALA A 45 18.11 -0.64 2.61
#